data_AF-A0A0F2NCB2-F1
#
_entry.id   AF-A0A0F2NCB2-F1
#
_cell.length_a   1.000
_cell.length_b   1.000
_cell.length_c   1.000
_cell.angle_alpha   90.00
_cell.angle_beta   90.00
_cell.angle_gamma   90.00
#
_symmetry.space_group_name_H-M   'P 1'
#
loop_
_entity.id
_entity.type
_entity.pdbx_description
1 polymer ?
#
loop_
_entity_poly.entity_id
_entity_poly.type
_entity_poly.pdbx_seq_one_letter_code
_entity_poly.pdbx_strand_id
1 'polypeptide(L)'
;MKSFSLSIFLFILILMVFDPASAANVGSVKNSEGQAWIIRGEAQIPAKAGESLMVNDIMKTDTDGAMGIIMQDDTIISMGPNSRMVLVDFVFQPEEGRFSMLTRFLKGTFTYISGTIAKLNPESVKVETPVGMVAIRGTHFLLKIEDHFLLNVEK
;
A
#
# COMPACT_ATOMS: atom_id res chain seq x y z
N MET A 1 -16.54 34.04 46.05
CA MET A 1 -16.92 32.73 45.46
C MET A 1 -17.32 32.87 43.98
N LYS A 2 -16.44 33.37 43.09
CA LYS A 2 -16.77 33.51 41.64
C LYS A 2 -15.63 33.14 40.67
N SER A 3 -14.44 32.77 41.16
CA SER A 3 -13.29 32.43 40.31
C SER A 3 -13.14 30.94 39.98
N PHE A 4 -13.90 30.04 40.63
CA PHE A 4 -13.73 28.59 40.46
C PHE A 4 -14.44 28.01 39.23
N SER A 5 -15.48 28.70 38.71
CA SER A 5 -16.26 28.25 37.56
C SER A 5 -15.59 28.52 36.20
N LEU A 6 -14.60 29.42 36.15
CA LEU A 6 -13.96 29.83 34.89
C LEU A 6 -12.76 28.94 34.54
N SER A 7 -12.02 28.44 35.53
CA SER A 7 -10.89 27.53 35.32
C SER A 7 -11.32 26.12 34.86
N ILE A 8 -12.50 25.65 35.25
CA ILE A 8 -13.04 24.35 34.80
C ILE A 8 -13.47 24.42 33.31
N PHE A 9 -13.97 25.56 32.85
CA PHE A 9 -14.36 25.75 31.46
C PHE A 9 -13.14 25.87 30.52
N LEU A 10 -12.03 26.42 31.01
CA LEU A 10 -10.78 26.53 30.25
C LEU A 10 -10.04 25.19 30.12
N PHE A 11 -10.26 24.25 31.04
CA PHE A 11 -9.63 22.92 30.99
C PHE A 11 -10.32 21.97 30.00
N ILE A 12 -11.61 22.16 29.75
CA ILE A 12 -12.40 21.36 28.78
C ILE A 12 -12.15 21.79 27.32
N LEU A 13 -11.59 22.97 27.07
CA LEU A 13 -11.30 23.46 25.71
C LEU A 13 -10.01 22.87 25.11
N ILE A 14 -9.18 22.18 25.90
CA ILE A 14 -7.91 21.56 25.46
C ILE A 14 -8.07 20.10 25.03
N LEU A 15 -9.25 19.51 25.15
CA LEU A 15 -9.60 18.29 24.39
C LEU A 15 -9.93 18.65 22.94
N MET A 16 -8.97 19.32 22.28
CA MET A 16 -8.99 19.55 20.85
C MET A 16 -8.80 18.18 20.20
N VAL A 17 -9.89 17.73 19.61
CA VAL A 17 -10.07 16.54 18.78
C VAL A 17 -8.78 16.22 18.02
N PHE A 18 -8.04 15.21 18.47
CA PHE A 18 -7.14 14.49 17.59
C PHE A 18 -8.06 13.70 16.67
N ASP A 19 -8.32 14.24 15.48
CA ASP A 19 -8.86 13.45 14.38
C ASP A 19 -7.68 12.61 13.90
N PRO A 20 -7.59 11.30 14.23
CA PRO A 20 -6.60 10.47 13.56
C PRO A 20 -6.98 10.54 12.09
N ALA A 21 -6.15 11.18 11.27
CA ALA A 21 -6.35 11.28 9.84
C ALA A 21 -6.74 9.88 9.34
N SER A 22 -8.03 9.69 9.05
CA SER A 22 -8.58 8.39 8.74
C SER A 22 -7.83 7.93 7.51
N ALA A 23 -6.96 6.93 7.66
CA ALA A 23 -6.21 6.38 6.56
C ALA A 23 -7.22 5.94 5.51
N ALA A 24 -7.27 6.68 4.40
CA ALA A 24 -8.26 6.47 3.36
C ALA A 24 -8.06 5.08 2.78
N ASN A 25 -9.16 4.38 2.51
CA ASN A 25 -9.11 3.19 1.66
C ASN A 25 -8.52 3.64 0.31
N VAL A 26 -7.61 2.84 -0.23
CA VAL A 26 -6.95 3.06 -1.54
C VAL A 26 -7.11 1.86 -2.47
N GLY A 27 -7.75 0.80 -2.00
CA GLY A 27 -7.99 -0.45 -2.72
C GLY A 27 -8.53 -1.53 -1.80
N SER A 28 -8.62 -2.74 -2.33
CA SER A 28 -9.02 -3.92 -1.57
C SER A 28 -8.37 -5.20 -2.07
N VAL A 29 -8.36 -6.21 -1.21
CA VAL A 29 -8.00 -7.57 -1.60
C VAL A 29 -9.14 -8.15 -2.44
N LYS A 30 -8.84 -8.52 -3.67
CA LYS A 30 -9.79 -9.15 -4.59
C LYS A 30 -9.98 -10.63 -4.28
N ASN A 31 -8.87 -11.34 -4.06
CA ASN A 31 -8.85 -12.75 -3.68
C ASN A 31 -7.57 -13.07 -2.92
N SER A 32 -7.61 -14.18 -2.17
CA SER A 32 -6.49 -14.66 -1.37
C SER A 32 -6.52 -16.17 -1.27
N GLU A 33 -5.36 -16.80 -1.37
CA GLU A 33 -5.16 -18.23 -1.19
C GLU A 33 -4.02 -18.46 -0.20
N GLY A 34 -4.08 -19.57 0.56
CA GLY A 34 -3.07 -19.89 1.57
C GLY A 34 -2.88 -18.81 2.63
N GLN A 35 -1.64 -18.64 3.09
CA GLN A 35 -1.28 -17.63 4.09
C GLN A 35 -0.91 -16.29 3.45
N ALA A 36 -1.82 -15.33 3.58
CA ALA A 36 -1.68 -13.98 3.06
C ALA A 36 -2.11 -12.94 4.11
N TRP A 37 -1.33 -11.86 4.23
CA TRP A 37 -1.43 -10.90 5.33
C TRP A 37 -1.24 -9.47 4.85
N ILE A 38 -1.95 -8.55 5.47
CA ILE A 38 -1.72 -7.11 5.44
C ILE A 38 -1.11 -6.74 6.78
N ILE A 39 0.09 -6.15 6.78
CA ILE A 39 0.72 -5.61 7.97
C ILE A 39 0.49 -4.10 7.97
N ARG A 40 -0.22 -3.60 8.98
CA ARG A 40 -0.59 -2.20 9.16
C ARG A 40 -0.08 -1.72 10.50
N GLY A 41 1.05 -1.00 10.49
CA GLY A 41 1.78 -0.69 11.72
C GLY A 41 2.22 -1.97 12.42
N GLU A 42 1.77 -2.18 13.65
CA GLU A 42 2.03 -3.39 14.44
C GLU A 42 0.98 -4.50 14.22
N ALA A 43 -0.14 -4.18 13.57
CA ALA A 43 -1.22 -5.14 13.34
C ALA A 43 -0.91 -6.04 12.15
N GLN A 44 -1.13 -7.34 12.31
CA GLN A 44 -1.10 -8.33 11.23
C GLN A 44 -2.53 -8.81 10.95
N ILE A 45 -3.07 -8.41 9.81
CA ILE A 45 -4.46 -8.62 9.41
C ILE A 45 -4.48 -9.71 8.33
N PRO A 46 -5.30 -10.77 8.46
CA PRO A 46 -5.49 -11.73 7.39
C PRO A 46 -6.03 -11.04 6.13
N ALA A 47 -5.37 -11.23 4.99
CA ALA A 47 -5.75 -10.58 3.74
C ALA A 47 -6.92 -11.29 3.07
N LYS A 48 -8.11 -11.24 3.68
CA LYS A 48 -9.32 -11.86 3.12
C LYS A 48 -9.88 -11.01 1.98
N ALA A 49 -10.61 -11.64 1.06
CA ALA A 49 -11.32 -10.91 0.00
C ALA A 49 -12.24 -9.83 0.60
N GLY A 50 -12.18 -8.62 0.04
CA GLY A 50 -12.89 -7.43 0.50
C GLY A 50 -12.12 -6.59 1.52
N GLU A 51 -11.00 -7.08 2.08
CA GLU A 51 -10.25 -6.32 3.08
C GLU A 51 -9.66 -5.06 2.47
N SER A 52 -9.85 -3.94 3.16
CA SER A 52 -9.44 -2.61 2.68
C SER A 52 -7.94 -2.41 2.82
N LEU A 53 -7.34 -1.82 1.79
CA LEU A 53 -5.94 -1.40 1.80
C LEU A 53 -5.83 0.09 2.11
N MET A 54 -4.74 0.46 2.77
CA MET A 54 -4.40 1.82 3.17
C MET A 54 -2.95 2.13 2.76
N VAL A 55 -2.63 3.42 2.66
CA VAL A 55 -1.25 3.85 2.45
C VAL A 55 -0.38 3.41 3.64
N ASN A 56 0.84 2.97 3.35
CA ASN A 56 1.81 2.33 4.24
C ASN A 56 1.53 0.87 4.61
N ASP A 57 0.47 0.25 4.06
CA ASP A 57 0.26 -1.18 4.23
C ASP A 57 1.38 -1.99 3.56
N ILE A 58 1.79 -3.06 4.23
CA ILE A 58 2.71 -4.06 3.70
C ILE A 58 1.91 -5.34 3.43
N MET A 59 1.80 -5.72 2.16
CA MET A 59 1.17 -6.98 1.78
C MET A 59 2.24 -8.06 1.75
N LYS A 60 1.94 -9.21 2.35
CA LYS A 60 2.85 -10.35 2.48
C LYS A 60 2.11 -11.64 2.17
N THR A 61 2.73 -12.52 1.40
CA THR A 61 2.34 -13.92 1.23
C THR A 61 3.46 -14.84 1.73
N ASP A 62 3.09 -15.97 2.34
CA ASP A 62 4.04 -17.02 2.73
C ASP A 62 4.18 -18.06 1.59
N THR A 63 4.77 -19.22 1.87
CA THR A 63 5.16 -20.22 0.86
C THR A 63 4.01 -20.83 0.07
N ASP A 64 2.81 -20.89 0.66
CA ASP A 64 1.58 -21.38 0.06
C ASP A 64 0.60 -20.23 -0.31
N GLY A 65 1.04 -18.99 -0.11
CA GLY A 65 0.19 -17.81 -0.19
C GLY A 65 0.12 -17.20 -1.59
N ALA A 66 -1.06 -16.74 -1.98
CA ALA A 66 -1.25 -15.85 -3.12
C ALA A 66 -2.29 -14.77 -2.79
N MET A 67 -2.16 -13.60 -3.40
CA MET A 67 -3.07 -12.47 -3.15
C MET A 67 -3.29 -11.68 -4.44
N GLY A 68 -4.54 -11.42 -4.80
CA GLY A 68 -4.90 -10.45 -5.82
C GLY A 68 -5.44 -9.18 -5.17
N ILE A 69 -5.01 -8.04 -5.67
CA ILE A 69 -5.35 -6.70 -5.18
C ILE A 69 -5.98 -5.92 -6.32
N ILE A 70 -7.00 -5.13 -6.01
CA ILE A 70 -7.54 -4.11 -6.90
C ILE A 70 -7.50 -2.74 -6.21
N MET A 71 -6.87 -1.78 -6.87
CA MET A 71 -6.76 -0.39 -6.40
C MET A 71 -7.99 0.41 -6.84
N GLN A 72 -8.21 1.57 -6.25
CA GLN A 72 -9.34 2.45 -6.64
C GLN A 72 -9.24 3.00 -8.05
N ASP A 73 -8.07 3.04 -8.65
CA ASP A 73 -7.88 3.44 -10.05
C ASP A 73 -8.05 2.26 -11.03
N ASP A 74 -8.52 1.10 -10.55
CA ASP A 74 -8.60 -0.18 -11.27
C ASP A 74 -7.25 -0.84 -11.58
N THR A 75 -6.15 -0.40 -10.98
CA THR A 75 -4.88 -1.14 -11.05
C THR A 75 -5.04 -2.50 -10.38
N ILE A 76 -4.59 -3.57 -11.05
CA ILE A 76 -4.62 -4.92 -10.50
C ILE A 76 -3.18 -5.38 -10.23
N ILE A 77 -2.95 -5.87 -9.02
CA ILE A 77 -1.66 -6.45 -8.61
C ILE A 77 -1.92 -7.85 -8.09
N SER A 78 -1.29 -8.84 -8.71
CA SER A 78 -1.29 -10.22 -8.23
C SER A 78 0.06 -10.55 -7.63
N MET A 79 0.07 -11.11 -6.43
CA MET A 79 1.23 -11.55 -5.68
C MET A 79 1.23 -13.08 -5.59
N GLY A 80 2.33 -13.71 -5.98
CA GLY A 80 2.54 -15.15 -5.80
C GLY A 80 3.13 -15.51 -4.43
N PRO A 81 3.57 -16.75 -4.24
CA PRO A 81 4.22 -17.20 -3.00
C PRO A 81 5.44 -16.38 -2.60
N ASN A 82 5.70 -16.32 -1.29
CA ASN A 82 6.87 -15.66 -0.69
C ASN A 82 7.05 -14.19 -1.10
N SER A 83 5.95 -13.48 -1.39
CA SER A 83 5.99 -12.13 -1.92
C SER A 83 5.80 -11.09 -0.82
N ARG A 84 6.45 -9.94 -0.99
CA ARG A 84 6.26 -8.78 -0.12
C ARG A 84 6.27 -7.49 -0.92
N MET A 85 5.26 -6.66 -0.71
CA MET A 85 5.20 -5.31 -1.29
C MET A 85 4.74 -4.29 -0.26
N VAL A 86 5.02 -3.02 -0.54
CA VAL A 86 4.57 -1.87 0.25
C VAL A 86 3.79 -0.94 -0.67
N LEU A 87 2.64 -0.47 -0.20
CA LEU A 87 1.94 0.64 -0.82
C LEU A 87 2.39 1.93 -0.15
N VAL A 88 3.23 2.72 -0.82
CA VAL A 88 3.92 3.87 -0.22
C VAL A 88 3.10 5.15 -0.37
N ASP A 89 2.46 5.34 -1.52
CA ASP A 89 1.61 6.49 -1.79
C ASP A 89 0.51 6.13 -2.79
N PHE A 90 -0.66 6.72 -2.61
CA PHE A 90 -1.77 6.58 -3.54
C PHE A 90 -2.74 7.76 -3.42
N VAL A 91 -2.94 8.47 -4.52
CA VAL A 91 -3.90 9.56 -4.67
C VAL A 91 -4.60 9.37 -6.01
N PHE A 92 -5.92 9.24 -5.99
CA PHE A 92 -6.75 9.17 -7.19
C PHE A 92 -7.92 10.14 -7.07
N GLN A 93 -7.74 11.36 -7.59
CA GLN A 93 -8.74 12.42 -7.58
C GLN A 93 -8.89 13.01 -8.98
N PRO A 94 -9.61 12.31 -9.89
CA PRO A 94 -9.71 12.70 -11.29
C PRO A 94 -10.38 14.07 -11.50
N GLU A 95 -11.33 14.45 -10.63
CA GLU A 95 -12.00 15.76 -10.69
C GLU A 95 -11.04 16.93 -10.40
N GLU A 96 -10.01 16.70 -9.58
CA GLU A 96 -9.03 17.71 -9.19
C GLU A 96 -7.70 17.58 -9.97
N GLY A 97 -7.63 16.62 -10.91
CA GLY A 97 -6.42 16.32 -11.67
C GLY A 97 -5.24 15.84 -10.82
N ARG A 98 -5.47 15.37 -9.60
CA ARG A 98 -4.42 14.90 -8.69
C ARG A 98 -4.29 13.39 -8.75
N PHE A 99 -3.07 12.96 -9.07
CA PHE A 99 -2.73 11.55 -9.23
C PHE A 99 -1.36 11.25 -8.64
N SER A 100 -1.28 10.20 -7.84
CA SER A 100 -0.02 9.64 -7.35
C SER A 100 -0.21 8.14 -7.11
N MET A 101 0.76 7.33 -7.51
CA MET A 101 0.82 5.93 -7.13
C MET A 101 2.28 5.54 -6.99
N LEU A 102 2.69 5.17 -5.78
CA LEU A 102 4.02 4.64 -5.49
C LEU A 102 3.88 3.29 -4.80
N THR A 103 4.29 2.23 -5.49
CA THR A 103 4.38 0.89 -4.93
C THR A 103 5.82 0.43 -4.89
N ARG A 104 6.20 -0.33 -3.87
CA ARG A 104 7.53 -0.93 -3.75
C ARG A 104 7.41 -2.44 -3.66
N PHE A 105 7.89 -3.14 -4.66
CA PHE A 105 7.98 -4.59 -4.66
C PHE A 105 9.32 -4.99 -4.06
N LEU A 106 9.29 -5.70 -2.93
CA LEU A 106 10.50 -6.03 -2.17
C LEU A 106 11.09 -7.37 -2.57
N LYS A 107 10.23 -8.39 -2.70
CA LYS A 107 10.62 -9.74 -3.12
C LYS A 107 9.44 -10.56 -3.59
N GLY A 108 9.70 -11.65 -4.31
CA GLY A 108 8.70 -12.60 -4.77
C GLY A 108 8.28 -12.39 -6.21
N THR A 109 7.08 -12.85 -6.56
CA THR A 109 6.56 -12.78 -7.94
C THR A 109 5.31 -11.92 -7.99
N PHE A 110 5.27 -11.02 -8.96
CA PHE A 110 4.18 -10.07 -9.11
C PHE A 110 3.73 -10.02 -10.56
N THR A 111 2.43 -9.90 -10.78
CA THR A 111 1.86 -9.40 -12.03
C THR A 111 1.22 -8.06 -11.75
N TYR A 112 1.52 -7.07 -12.59
CA TYR A 112 0.95 -5.74 -12.50
C TYR A 112 0.21 -5.41 -13.79
N ILE A 113 -1.02 -4.93 -13.64
CA ILE A 113 -1.87 -4.44 -14.73
C ILE A 113 -2.28 -3.01 -14.39
N SER A 114 -1.83 -2.08 -15.22
CA SER A 114 -2.04 -0.64 -15.02
C SER A 114 -3.51 -0.23 -15.04
N GLY A 115 -3.91 0.57 -14.06
CA GLY A 115 -5.21 1.22 -13.98
C GLY A 115 -5.29 2.56 -14.71
N THR A 116 -6.21 3.38 -14.25
CA THR A 116 -6.60 4.67 -14.83
C THR A 116 -5.54 5.74 -14.62
N ILE A 117 -4.82 5.76 -13.49
CA ILE A 117 -3.75 6.77 -13.27
C ILE A 117 -2.69 6.65 -14.36
N ALA A 118 -2.25 5.43 -14.68
CA ALA A 118 -1.25 5.19 -15.71
C ALA A 118 -1.68 5.64 -17.12
N LYS A 119 -3.00 5.73 -17.37
CA LYS A 119 -3.54 6.20 -18.66
C LYS A 119 -3.66 7.72 -18.70
N LEU A 120 -4.11 8.34 -17.60
CA LEU A 120 -4.33 9.78 -17.51
C LEU A 120 -3.04 10.56 -17.24
N ASN A 121 -2.19 10.04 -16.36
CA ASN A 121 -0.93 10.63 -15.97
C ASN A 121 0.13 9.54 -15.68
N PRO A 122 0.77 8.98 -16.72
CA PRO A 122 1.76 7.91 -16.57
C PRO A 122 2.91 8.25 -15.62
N GLU A 123 3.35 9.51 -15.60
CA GLU A 123 4.48 9.99 -14.79
C GLU A 123 4.16 10.01 -13.27
N SER A 124 2.87 9.91 -12.91
CA SER A 124 2.40 9.75 -11.53
C SER A 124 2.46 8.31 -11.02
N VAL A 125 2.74 7.31 -11.87
CA VAL A 125 2.86 5.91 -11.47
C VAL A 125 4.31 5.49 -11.38
N LYS A 126 4.72 5.08 -10.18
CA LYS A 126 6.07 4.63 -9.88
C LYS A 126 6.04 3.26 -9.21
N VAL A 127 6.83 2.34 -9.76
CA VAL A 127 7.03 1.01 -9.19
C VAL A 127 8.50 0.88 -8.82
N GLU A 128 8.80 0.79 -7.54
CA GLU A 128 10.15 0.60 -7.02
C GLU A 128 10.44 -0.88 -6.77
N THR A 129 11.68 -1.28 -7.06
CA THR A 129 12.23 -2.61 -6.78
C THR A 129 13.63 -2.46 -6.18
N PRO A 130 14.21 -3.50 -5.55
CA PRO A 130 15.57 -3.40 -4.99
C PRO A 130 16.65 -3.07 -6.02
N VAL A 131 16.39 -3.36 -7.30
CA VAL A 131 17.34 -3.16 -8.40
C VAL A 131 17.08 -1.87 -9.19
N GLY A 132 16.05 -1.10 -8.83
CA GLY A 132 15.73 0.17 -9.48
C GLY A 132 14.24 0.47 -9.61
N MET A 133 13.93 1.52 -10.37
CA MET A 133 12.56 1.99 -10.61
C MET A 133 12.07 1.57 -11.99
N VAL A 134 10.82 1.11 -12.06
CA VAL A 134 10.11 0.79 -13.29
C VAL A 134 9.15 1.93 -13.60
N ALA A 135 9.35 2.60 -14.73
CA ALA A 135 8.45 3.62 -15.26
C ALA A 135 7.31 2.95 -16.04
N ILE A 136 6.07 3.37 -15.80
CA ILE A 136 4.87 2.76 -16.38
C ILE A 136 4.26 3.68 -17.44
N ARG A 137 4.00 3.14 -18.64
CA ARG A 137 3.34 3.85 -19.76
C ARG A 137 2.28 2.96 -20.40
N GLY A 138 1.27 2.57 -19.62
CA GLY A 138 0.22 1.65 -20.06
C GLY A 138 0.73 0.21 -20.18
N THR A 139 1.15 -0.37 -19.06
CA THR A 139 1.95 -1.60 -19.05
C THR A 139 1.27 -2.73 -18.28
N HIS A 140 1.27 -3.91 -18.87
CA HIS A 140 1.08 -5.17 -18.17
C HIS A 140 2.44 -5.85 -18.10
N PHE A 141 2.89 -6.23 -16.91
CA PHE A 141 4.19 -6.85 -16.76
C PHE A 141 4.23 -7.81 -15.57
N LEU A 142 5.19 -8.73 -15.64
CA LEU A 142 5.49 -9.68 -14.59
C LEU A 142 6.88 -9.36 -14.04
N LEU A 143 7.00 -9.32 -12.71
CA LEU A 143 8.28 -9.22 -12.04
C LEU A 143 8.53 -10.48 -11.22
N LYS A 144 9.78 -10.93 -11.22
CA LYS A 144 10.32 -11.86 -10.24
C LYS A 144 11.52 -11.20 -9.57
N ILE A 145 11.45 -11.05 -8.26
CA ILE A 145 12.51 -10.45 -7.44
C ILE A 145 12.99 -11.53 -6.49
N GLU A 146 14.19 -12.02 -6.72
CA GLU A 146 14.83 -13.03 -5.89
C GLU A 146 15.75 -12.34 -4.87
N ASP A 147 15.84 -12.93 -3.66
CA ASP A 147 16.81 -12.50 -2.67
C ASP A 147 18.21 -12.89 -3.16
N HIS A 148 18.93 -11.96 -3.80
CA HIS A 148 20.35 -12.16 -4.10
C HIS A 148 21.17 -11.96 -2.83
N PHE A 149 21.40 -13.04 -2.08
CA PHE A 149 22.39 -13.08 -1.02
C PHE A 149 23.78 -13.07 -1.68
N LEU A 150 24.44 -11.91 -1.78
CA LEU A 150 25.83 -11.84 -2.21
C LEU A 150 26.73 -12.44 -1.10
N LEU A 151 26.89 -13.76 -1.08
CA LEU A 151 28.06 -14.37 -0.43
C LEU A 151 29.25 -14.22 -1.37
N ASN A 152 29.90 -13.05 -1.35
CA ASN A 152 31.26 -12.93 -1.85
C ASN A 152 32.22 -12.85 -0.67
N VAL A 153 32.70 -14.02 -0.24
CA VAL A 153 34.01 -14.15 0.40
C VAL A 153 34.80 -15.11 -0.45
N GLU A 154 35.39 -14.59 -1.53
CA GLU A 154 36.54 -15.26 -2.14
C GLU A 154 37.79 -14.69 -1.47
N LYS A 155 38.67 -15.59 -1.05
CA LYS A 155 39.90 -15.31 -0.31
C LYS A 155 41.06 -15.10 -1.27
#